data_AF-A0A0F8WQU0-F1
#
_entry.id   AF-A0A0F8WQU0-F1
#
_cell.length_a   1.000
_cell.length_b   1.000
_cell.length_c   1.000
_cell.angle_alpha   90.00
_cell.angle_beta   90.00
_cell.angle_gamma   90.00
#
_symmetry.space_group_name_H-M   'P 1'
#
loop_
_entity.id
_entity.type
_entity.pdbx_description
1 polymer ?
#
loop_
_entity_poly.entity_id
_entity_poly.type
_entity_poly.pdbx_seq_one_letter_code
_entity_poly.pdbx_strand_id
1 'polypeptide(L)' 'MKLELTGLPAEVVVFVLGLFLGAVLAVTLSIHKFHDDLCQEQFTHAETAADTLNIIQNDKFCLEYSK' A
#
# COMPACT_ATOMS: atom_id res chain seq x y z
N MET A 1 34.94 10.70 -18.67
CA MET A 1 33.53 10.49 -19.05
C MET A 1 32.68 11.45 -18.23
N LYS A 2 32.09 12.45 -18.90
CA LYS A 2 31.29 13.50 -18.30
C LYS A 2 29.83 13.10 -18.52
N LEU A 3 29.13 12.71 -17.46
CA LEU A 3 27.71 12.42 -17.53
C LEU A 3 26.97 13.76 -17.62
N GLU A 4 26.83 14.27 -18.83
CA GLU A 4 25.88 15.33 -19.18
C GLU A 4 24.48 14.72 -19.25
N LEU A 5 23.96 14.28 -18.10
CA LEU A 5 22.56 13.93 -17.97
C LEU A 5 21.77 15.23 -17.76
N THR A 6 21.49 15.91 -18.88
CA THR A 6 20.62 17.09 -19.04
C THR A 6 20.99 18.34 -18.21
N GLY A 7 20.83 19.53 -18.77
CA GLY A 7 21.19 20.81 -18.13
C GLY A 7 20.32 21.23 -16.95
N LEU A 8 19.92 20.29 -16.08
CA LEU A 8 19.13 20.56 -14.87
C LEU A 8 20.02 20.52 -13.62
N PRO A 9 19.81 21.44 -12.65
CA PRO A 9 20.54 21.41 -11.39
C PRO A 9 20.26 20.10 -10.65
N ALA A 10 21.29 19.54 -10.00
CA ALA A 10 21.18 18.30 -9.23
C ALA A 10 20.04 18.35 -8.19
N GLU A 11 19.75 19.53 -7.64
CA GLU A 11 18.66 19.79 -6.71
C GLU A 11 17.27 19.46 -7.30
N VAL A 12 17.06 19.74 -8.59
CA VAL A 12 15.79 19.46 -9.29
C VAL A 12 15.61 17.97 -9.49
N VAL A 13 16.70 17.25 -9.78
CA VAL A 13 16.67 15.79 -9.93
C VAL A 13 16.28 15.12 -8.60
N VAL A 14 16.89 15.55 -7.50
CA VAL A 14 16.57 15.04 -6.15
C VAL A 14 15.14 15.36 -5.76
N PHE A 15 14.66 16.57 -6.07
CA PHE A 15 13.28 16.97 -5.79
C PHE A 15 12.26 16.12 -6.55
N VAL A 16 12.45 15.91 -7.85
CA VAL A 16 11.56 15.08 -8.67
C VAL A 16 11.59 13.62 -8.20
N LEU A 17 12.77 13.08 -7.89
CA LEU A 17 12.89 11.71 -7.38
C LEU A 17 12.19 11.54 -6.02
N GLY A 18 12.32 12.53 -5.13
CA GLY A 18 11.67 12.56 -3.83
C GLY A 18 10.15 12.61 -3.95
N LEU A 19 9.61 13.43 -4.86
CA LEU A 19 8.17 13.47 -5.15
C LEU A 19 7.64 12.12 -5.66
N PHE A 20 8.38 11.48 -6.57
CA PHE A 20 8.00 10.16 -7.09
C PHE A 20 7.98 9.11 -5.99
N LEU A 21 9.04 9.02 -5.18
CA LEU A 21 9.11 8.07 -4.07
C LEU A 21 8.03 8.34 -3.02
N GLY A 22 7.79 9.60 -2.69
CA GLY A 22 6.74 10.00 -1.76
C GLY A 22 5.34 9.64 -2.26
N ALA A 23 5.06 9.87 -3.55
CA ALA A 23 3.79 9.49 -4.16
C ALA A 23 3.57 7.98 -4.17
N VAL A 24 4.60 7.19 -4.51
CA VAL A 24 4.53 5.72 -4.47
C VAL A 24 4.27 5.23 -3.04
N LEU A 25 5.02 5.73 -2.06
CA LEU A 25 4.81 5.42 -0.64
C LEU A 25 3.39 5.77 -0.17
N ALA A 26 2.89 6.96 -0.53
CA ALA A 26 1.54 7.40 -0.19
C ALA A 26 0.46 6.48 -0.78
N VAL A 27 0.61 6.08 -2.04
CA VAL A 27 -0.30 5.14 -2.70
C VAL A 27 -0.25 3.77 -2.03
N THR A 28 0.95 3.24 -1.76
CA THR A 28 1.10 1.94 -1.08
C THR A 28 0.47 1.95 0.31
N LEU A 29 0.68 2.99 1.11
CA LEU A 29 0.07 3.13 2.44
C LEU A 29 -1.46 3.31 2.35
N SER A 30 -1.95 4.00 1.33
CA SER A 30 -3.39 4.20 1.13
C SER A 30 -4.09 2.89 0.74
N ILE A 31 -3.47 2.08 -0.14
CA ILE A 31 -3.98 0.75 -0.50
C ILE A 31 -3.97 -0.16 0.74
N HIS A 32 -2.90 -0.10 1.54
CA HIS A 32 -2.80 -0.90 2.76
C HIS A 32 -3.92 -0.54 3.76
N LYS A 33 -4.16 0.75 3.99
CA LYS A 33 -5.27 1.22 4.83
C LYS A 33 -6.65 0.86 4.28
N PHE A 34 -6.83 0.98 2.97
CA PHE A 34 -8.10 0.64 2.33
C PHE A 34 -8.43 -0.85 2.46
N HIS A 35 -7.43 -1.73 2.30
CA HIS A 35 -7.61 -3.16 2.54
C HIS A 35 -7.89 -3.48 4.01
N ASP A 36 -7.25 -2.78 4.95
CA ASP A 36 -7.50 -2.96 6.39
C ASP A 36 -8.95 -2.61 6.77
N ASP A 37 -9.44 -1.45 6.31
CA ASP A 37 -10.83 -1.03 6.53
C ASP A 37 -11.82 -2.05 5.92
N LEU A 38 -11.53 -2.56 4.71
CA LEU A 38 -12.36 -3.59 4.07
C LEU A 38 -12.38 -4.90 4.87
N CYS A 39 -11.21 -5.38 5.32
CA CYS A 39 -11.11 -6.58 6.15
C CYS A 39 -11.92 -6.39 7.44
N GLN A 40 -11.78 -5.24 8.11
CA GLN A 40 -12.48 -4.94 9.34
C GLN A 40 -14.00 -4.90 9.15
N GLU A 41 -14.48 -4.31 8.06
CA GLU A 41 -15.91 -4.30 7.71
C GLU A 41 -16.43 -5.73 7.47
N GLN A 42 -15.69 -6.55 6.71
CA GLN A 42 -16.05 -7.95 6.43
C GLN A 42 -16.14 -8.78 7.73
N PHE A 43 -15.19 -8.61 8.66
CA PHE A 43 -15.23 -9.28 9.96
C PHE A 43 -16.36 -8.77 10.86
N THR A 44 -16.74 -7.49 10.75
CA THR A 44 -17.87 -6.92 11.51
C THR A 44 -19.19 -7.54 11.08
N HIS A 45 -19.32 -7.92 9.81
CA HIS A 45 -20.50 -8.59 9.26
C HIS A 45 -20.44 -10.13 9.32
N ALA A 46 -19.33 -10.71 9.81
CA ALA A 46 -19.21 -12.15 9.97
C ALA A 46 -20.05 -12.61 11.17
N GLU A 47 -21.21 -13.21 10.90
CA GLU A 47 -22.09 -13.75 11.95
C GLU A 47 -21.63 -15.12 12.46
N THR A 48 -20.78 -15.81 11.68
CA THR A 48 -20.32 -17.16 12.01
C THR A 48 -18.81 -17.30 11.92
N ALA A 49 -18.27 -18.27 12.67
CA ALA A 49 -16.85 -18.65 12.57
C ALA A 49 -16.48 -19.19 11.18
N ALA A 50 -17.45 -19.74 10.43
CA ALA A 50 -17.25 -20.19 9.06
C ALA A 50 -17.09 -19.01 8.08
N ASP A 51 -17.87 -17.94 8.25
CA ASP A 51 -17.72 -16.70 7.44
C ASP A 51 -16.39 -16.03 7.70
N THR A 52 -15.99 -15.97 8.98
CA THR A 52 -14.67 -15.47 9.40
C THR A 52 -13.55 -16.26 8.70
N LEU A 53 -13.66 -17.59 8.67
CA LEU A 53 -12.69 -18.47 7.99
C LEU A 53 -12.66 -18.23 6.47
N ASN A 54 -13.83 -17.99 5.86
CA ASN A 54 -13.97 -17.76 4.43
C ASN A 54 -13.37 -16.41 3.99
N ILE A 55 -13.51 -15.37 4.82
CA ILE A 55 -12.86 -14.06 4.62
C ILE A 55 -11.34 -14.21 4.68
N ILE A 56 -10.83 -14.90 5.71
CA ILE A 56 -9.39 -15.16 5.90
C ILE A 56 -8.80 -16.01 4.77
N GLN A 57 -9.53 -16.99 4.25
CA GLN A 57 -9.06 -17.87 3.18
C GLN A 57 -9.09 -17.23 1.78
N ASN A 58 -10.06 -16.35 1.52
CA ASN A 58 -10.15 -15.66 0.23
C ASN A 58 -9.25 -14.42 0.14
N ASP A 59 -8.96 -13.78 1.27
CA ASP A 59 -8.10 -12.60 1.31
C ASP A 59 -6.85 -12.83 2.16
N LYS A 60 -5.74 -13.12 1.47
CA LYS A 60 -4.42 -13.33 2.07
C LYS A 60 -3.96 -12.11 2.88
N PHE A 61 -4.45 -10.91 2.56
CA PHE A 61 -4.15 -9.68 3.28
C PHE A 61 -4.81 -9.68 4.66
N CYS A 62 -6.08 -10.10 4.74
CA CYS A 62 -6.78 -10.24 6.02
C CYS A 62 -6.16 -11.36 6.89
N LEU A 63 -5.62 -12.43 6.28
CA LEU A 63 -4.88 -13.49 6.99
C LEU A 63 -3.58 -12.99 7.64
N GLU A 64 -2.83 -12.12 6.96
CA GLU A 64 -1.62 -11.52 7.54
C GLU A 64 -1.92 -10.53 8.66
N TYR A 65 -3.07 -9.84 8.60
CA TYR A 65 -3.51 -8.88 9.63
C TYR A 65 -4.23 -9.52 10.82
N SER A 66 -4.75 -10.75 10.65
CA SER A 66 -5.44 -11.54 11.70
C SER A 66 -4.50 -12.14 12.76
N LYS A 67 -3.17 -11.97 12.63
CA LYS A 67 -2.18 -12.45 13.61
C LYS A 67 -1.89 -11.43 14.69
#